data_AF-A0A7J3VRA8-F1
#
_entry.id   AF-A0A7J3VRA8-F1
#
_cell.length_a   1.000
_cell.length_b   1.000
_cell.length_c   1.000
_cell.angle_alpha   90.00
_cell.angle_beta   90.00
_cell.angle_gamma   90.00
#
_symmetry.space_group_name_H-M   'P 1'
#
loop_
_entity.id
_entity.type
_entity.pdbx_description
1 polymer ?
#
loop_
_entity_poly.entity_id
_entity_poly.type
_entity_poly.pdbx_seq_one_letter_code
_entity_poly.pdbx_strand_id
1 'polypeptide(L)'
;MSKSNRFVGYLIAMIMYIHNRGSLLSRDNVKERTILLDAVEYMLGSCNARALIRDAVRVTVGDNNEYIAINNERIDINRYRAVYVIGCGKAALGMAYAIDEILGDKIASGIIIVPDYVESSSNIGDGRITILKGTHPIPSKSSIDATDIMLDLAKSAGRDDLLLFLVSGGCSSLVVKPYNITLEEKQEVTRLLLNSGARIDEINAVRKHLSQVKGGRLVEMLKADILSIIISDVPCNRLDTIASGLTAPDSTTFRDAMLVLKKYKIWDKVSSSVRKVIEDGVAGIIRETPKPGDAIFKRVRNFIVADNAYACAKAKEFFSSIGIDARIMSTKMHGEAREIGSFMASLAYEVAKHARPFSKPVAVIAGGETHVKVTGNGRGGRNQELALSSLISARMLGCIDWALLAIGTDGIDGNSMNAGAIVDKVTLSSAIAQGLDMDYYLACNNSAGFFDAVNDSIITGATGTNLNDVVILLIL
;
A
#
# COMPACT_ATOMS: atom_id res chain seq x y z
N MET A 1 7.48 42.64 1.66
CA MET A 1 7.34 41.52 0.69
C MET A 1 7.63 40.23 1.43
N SER A 2 6.58 39.53 1.85
CA SER A 2 6.61 38.47 2.86
C SER A 2 7.08 37.12 2.32
N LYS A 3 7.65 36.31 3.22
CA LYS A 3 8.06 34.90 3.00
C LYS A 3 6.94 33.99 2.45
N SER A 4 5.67 34.43 2.44
CA SER A 4 4.54 33.70 1.86
C SER A 4 4.63 33.51 0.35
N ASN A 5 5.30 34.40 -0.38
CA ASN A 5 5.44 34.28 -1.85
C ASN A 5 6.59 33.37 -2.30
N ARG A 6 7.43 32.87 -1.39
CA ARG A 6 8.52 31.93 -1.75
C ARG A 6 8.05 30.47 -1.86
N PHE A 7 6.95 30.09 -1.23
CA PHE A 7 6.42 28.72 -1.33
C PHE A 7 5.54 28.50 -2.57
N VAL A 8 4.85 29.53 -3.05
CA VAL A 8 4.13 29.48 -4.34
C VAL A 8 5.09 29.29 -5.53
N GLY A 9 6.38 29.61 -5.35
CA GLY A 9 7.45 29.44 -6.35
C GLY A 9 8.09 28.04 -6.40
N TYR A 10 7.71 27.10 -5.54
CA TYR A 10 8.16 25.69 -5.60
C TYR A 10 7.13 24.78 -6.28
N LEU A 11 6.25 25.34 -7.13
CA LEU A 11 5.53 24.57 -8.14
C LEU A 11 6.50 24.12 -9.26
N ILE A 12 7.44 23.24 -8.93
CA ILE A 12 8.09 22.41 -9.94
C ILE A 12 7.03 21.41 -10.38
N ALA A 13 6.26 21.77 -11.44
CA ALA A 13 5.31 20.95 -12.17
C ALA A 13 4.77 19.74 -11.36
N MET A 14 4.08 20.00 -10.24
CA MET A 14 3.46 18.92 -9.48
C MET A 14 2.33 18.35 -10.34
N ILE A 15 2.40 17.05 -10.60
CA ILE A 15 1.25 16.28 -11.06
C ILE A 15 0.13 16.57 -10.06
N MET A 16 -0.96 17.18 -10.54
CA MET A 16 -2.16 17.34 -9.74
C MET A 16 -2.86 15.99 -9.67
N TYR A 17 -2.96 15.42 -8.47
CA TYR A 17 -3.61 14.14 -8.26
C TYR A 17 -5.13 14.28 -8.18
N ILE A 18 -5.67 15.38 -7.63
CA ILE A 18 -7.11 15.54 -7.43
C ILE A 18 -7.73 16.19 -8.67
N HIS A 19 -8.27 15.37 -9.57
CA HIS A 19 -8.80 15.80 -10.87
C HIS A 19 -10.01 16.73 -10.74
N ASN A 20 -10.86 16.52 -9.73
CA ASN A 20 -12.07 17.30 -9.52
C ASN A 20 -11.92 18.43 -8.48
N ARG A 21 -10.68 18.87 -8.22
CA ARG A 21 -10.38 19.92 -7.22
C ARG A 21 -11.21 21.19 -7.40
N GLY A 22 -11.38 21.67 -8.63
CA GLY A 22 -12.17 22.88 -8.92
C GLY A 22 -13.64 22.74 -8.48
N SER A 23 -14.23 21.55 -8.66
CA SER A 23 -15.59 21.25 -8.19
C SER A 23 -15.68 21.29 -6.67
N LEU A 24 -14.71 20.67 -5.98
CA LEU A 24 -14.67 20.59 -4.52
C LEU A 24 -14.49 21.97 -3.84
N LEU A 25 -13.97 22.97 -4.55
CA LEU A 25 -13.76 24.33 -4.07
C LEU A 25 -14.81 25.34 -4.58
N SER A 26 -15.86 24.88 -5.27
CA SER A 26 -16.88 25.75 -5.88
C SER A 26 -17.93 26.29 -4.90
N ARG A 27 -17.89 25.87 -3.64
CA ARG A 27 -18.87 26.22 -2.58
C ARG A 27 -18.23 27.01 -1.46
N ASP A 28 -19.05 27.52 -0.55
CA ASP A 28 -18.59 28.16 0.71
C ASP A 28 -17.68 27.23 1.53
N ASN A 29 -16.99 27.77 2.55
CA ASN A 29 -15.98 27.03 3.37
C ASN A 29 -14.71 26.64 2.59
N VAL A 30 -14.32 27.49 1.63
CA VAL A 30 -13.16 27.29 0.74
C VAL A 30 -11.85 27.10 1.50
N LYS A 31 -11.70 27.71 2.68
CA LYS A 31 -10.42 27.76 3.40
C LYS A 31 -10.01 26.37 3.92
N GLU A 32 -10.87 25.71 4.67
CA GLU A 32 -10.67 24.40 5.28
C GLU A 32 -10.46 23.35 4.19
N ARG A 33 -11.30 23.38 3.15
CA ARG A 33 -11.18 22.48 2.00
C ARG A 33 -9.86 22.68 1.25
N THR A 34 -9.47 23.92 0.98
CA THR A 34 -8.20 24.22 0.30
C THR A 34 -7.02 23.64 1.08
N ILE A 35 -6.99 23.86 2.40
CA ILE A 35 -5.92 23.33 3.26
C ILE A 35 -5.87 21.79 3.22
N LEU A 36 -7.02 21.11 3.35
CA LEU A 36 -7.07 19.65 3.31
C LEU A 36 -6.65 19.08 1.94
N LEU A 37 -7.12 19.69 0.85
CA LEU A 37 -6.79 19.25 -0.50
C LEU A 37 -5.30 19.49 -0.80
N ASP A 38 -4.72 20.60 -0.36
CA ASP A 38 -3.27 20.86 -0.49
C ASP A 38 -2.43 19.87 0.31
N ALA A 39 -2.87 19.53 1.53
CA ALA A 39 -2.21 18.52 2.35
C ALA A 39 -2.17 17.15 1.66
N VAL A 40 -3.28 16.77 1.02
CA VAL A 40 -3.38 15.50 0.29
C VAL A 40 -2.56 15.52 -0.98
N GLU A 41 -2.60 16.59 -1.77
CA GLU A 41 -1.76 16.75 -2.97
C GLU A 41 -0.26 16.65 -2.63
N TYR A 42 0.17 17.36 -1.57
CA TYR A 42 1.54 17.29 -1.08
C TYR A 42 1.91 15.88 -0.61
N MET A 43 1.02 15.23 0.16
CA MET A 43 1.21 13.87 0.65
C MET A 43 1.33 12.88 -0.52
N LEU A 44 0.38 12.87 -1.46
CA LEU A 44 0.38 11.95 -2.60
C LEU A 44 1.59 12.15 -3.50
N GLY A 45 1.97 13.41 -3.78
CA GLY A 45 3.19 13.73 -4.52
C GLY A 45 4.46 13.21 -3.82
N SER A 46 4.51 13.31 -2.50
CA SER A 46 5.62 12.79 -1.68
C SER A 46 5.63 11.26 -1.57
N CYS A 47 4.48 10.62 -1.76
CA CYS A 47 4.30 9.16 -1.73
C CYS A 47 4.44 8.51 -3.12
N ASN A 48 4.77 9.28 -4.15
CA ASN A 48 5.12 8.74 -5.45
C ASN A 48 6.34 7.81 -5.32
N ALA A 49 6.27 6.60 -5.87
CA ALA A 49 7.31 5.58 -5.72
C ALA A 49 8.72 6.05 -6.12
N ARG A 50 8.84 6.85 -7.19
CA ARG A 50 10.14 7.38 -7.63
C ARG A 50 10.68 8.42 -6.63
N ALA A 51 9.81 9.29 -6.11
CA ALA A 51 10.17 10.27 -5.09
C ALA A 51 10.56 9.59 -3.75
N LEU A 52 9.79 8.58 -3.33
CA LEU A 52 10.05 7.76 -2.15
C LEU A 52 11.44 7.13 -2.19
N ILE A 53 11.78 6.46 -3.30
CA ILE A 53 13.10 5.82 -3.43
C ILE A 53 14.22 6.84 -3.45
N ARG A 54 14.06 7.99 -4.12
CA ARG A 54 15.08 9.06 -4.10
C ARG A 54 15.33 9.65 -2.72
N ASP A 55 14.30 9.70 -1.87
CA ASP A 55 14.49 10.18 -0.50
C ASP A 55 15.19 9.11 0.36
N ALA A 56 14.74 7.86 0.25
CA ALA A 56 15.18 6.75 1.09
C ALA A 56 16.52 6.12 0.70
N VAL A 57 16.91 6.18 -0.59
CA VAL A 57 18.10 5.55 -1.14
C VAL A 57 19.02 6.61 -1.73
N ARG A 58 20.26 6.64 -1.27
CA ARG A 58 21.28 7.58 -1.75
C ARG A 58 22.61 6.87 -1.95
N VAL A 59 23.38 7.30 -2.94
CA VAL A 59 24.80 6.93 -3.04
C VAL A 59 25.61 7.98 -2.31
N THR A 60 26.44 7.54 -1.37
CA THR A 60 27.35 8.40 -0.60
C THR A 60 28.77 7.94 -0.81
N VAL A 61 29.73 8.88 -0.83
CA VAL A 61 31.16 8.57 -0.95
C VAL A 61 31.81 8.78 0.41
N GLY A 62 32.64 7.83 0.85
CA GLY A 62 33.45 7.96 2.05
C GLY A 62 34.67 7.05 1.98
N ASP A 63 35.82 7.49 2.49
CA ASP A 63 37.04 6.68 2.54
C ASP A 63 37.43 6.04 1.17
N ASN A 64 37.22 6.77 0.07
CA ASN A 64 37.40 6.32 -1.33
C ASN A 64 36.47 5.18 -1.81
N ASN A 65 35.46 4.82 -1.03
CA ASN A 65 34.43 3.85 -1.40
C ASN A 65 33.08 4.54 -1.61
N GLU A 66 32.23 3.88 -2.41
CA GLU A 66 30.83 4.27 -2.60
C GLU A 66 29.93 3.37 -1.74
N TYR A 67 28.90 3.98 -1.17
CA TYR A 67 27.96 3.28 -0.30
C TYR A 67 26.55 3.55 -0.77
N ILE A 68 25.75 2.49 -0.88
CA ILE A 68 24.29 2.62 -0.91
C ILE A 68 23.84 2.87 0.53
N ALA A 69 23.34 4.06 0.79
CA ALA A 69 22.69 4.43 2.04
C ALA A 69 21.19 4.19 1.89
N ILE A 70 20.63 3.34 2.75
CA ILE A 70 19.18 3.07 2.83
C ILE A 70 18.75 3.27 4.27
N ASN A 71 17.84 4.21 4.51
CA ASN A 71 17.49 4.68 5.86
C ASN A 71 18.78 5.08 6.64
N ASN A 72 19.11 4.37 7.72
CA ASN A 72 20.31 4.62 8.54
C ASN A 72 21.45 3.63 8.27
N GLU A 73 21.29 2.69 7.33
CA GLU A 73 22.35 1.73 7.00
C GLU A 73 23.15 2.19 5.78
N ARG A 74 24.45 1.91 5.81
CA ARG A 74 25.38 2.15 4.70
C ARG A 74 25.99 0.82 4.27
N ILE A 75 25.89 0.52 2.98
CA ILE A 75 26.36 -0.73 2.40
C ILE A 75 27.37 -0.39 1.32
N ASP A 76 28.61 -0.86 1.53
CA ASP A 76 29.75 -0.66 0.65
C ASP A 76 29.53 -1.41 -0.67
N ILE A 77 29.29 -0.66 -1.74
CA ILE A 77 28.95 -1.23 -3.05
C ILE A 77 30.18 -1.81 -3.73
N ASN A 78 31.38 -1.31 -3.39
CA ASN A 78 32.66 -1.73 -3.97
C ASN A 78 33.04 -3.16 -3.56
N ARG A 79 32.40 -3.72 -2.53
CA ARG A 79 32.57 -5.14 -2.13
C ARG A 79 31.98 -6.12 -3.12
N TYR A 80 31.07 -5.64 -3.99
CA TYR A 80 30.36 -6.47 -4.93
C TYR A 80 30.93 -6.28 -6.33
N ARG A 81 31.04 -7.38 -7.07
CA ARG A 81 31.48 -7.39 -8.46
C ARG A 81 30.47 -6.72 -9.39
N ALA A 82 29.18 -6.98 -9.17
CA ALA A 82 28.09 -6.46 -9.97
C ALA A 82 26.82 -6.27 -9.14
N VAL A 83 25.96 -5.33 -9.57
CA VAL A 83 24.64 -5.12 -8.99
C VAL A 83 23.57 -5.54 -9.96
N TYR A 84 22.67 -6.41 -9.49
CA TYR A 84 21.49 -6.86 -10.22
C TYR A 84 20.24 -6.26 -9.58
N VAL A 85 19.23 -5.97 -10.39
CA VAL A 85 17.94 -5.45 -9.90
C VAL A 85 16.83 -6.42 -10.25
N ILE A 86 16.10 -6.92 -9.26
CA ILE A 86 14.81 -7.57 -9.49
C ILE A 86 13.70 -6.78 -8.82
N GLY A 87 12.47 -6.90 -9.30
CA GLY A 87 11.37 -6.20 -8.64
C GLY A 87 9.98 -6.67 -9.02
N CYS A 88 9.01 -6.40 -8.16
CA CYS A 88 7.61 -6.68 -8.42
C CYS A 88 6.66 -5.69 -7.75
N GLY A 89 5.47 -5.55 -8.33
CA GLY A 89 4.34 -4.84 -7.72
C GLY A 89 3.94 -3.57 -8.46
N LYS A 90 2.86 -2.95 -7.99
CA LYS A 90 2.23 -1.78 -8.61
C LYS A 90 3.18 -0.58 -8.71
N ALA A 91 4.03 -0.40 -7.70
CA ALA A 91 4.98 0.71 -7.61
C ALA A 91 6.40 0.37 -8.14
N ALA A 92 6.64 -0.88 -8.56
CA ALA A 92 7.98 -1.34 -8.96
C ALA A 92 8.56 -0.55 -10.14
N LEU A 93 7.71 -0.06 -11.05
CA LEU A 93 8.15 0.78 -12.16
C LEU A 93 8.80 2.09 -11.67
N GLY A 94 8.11 2.83 -10.79
CA GLY A 94 8.64 4.07 -10.22
C GLY A 94 9.87 3.84 -9.34
N MET A 95 9.89 2.72 -8.60
CA MET A 95 11.07 2.33 -7.83
C MET A 95 12.28 2.06 -8.74
N ALA A 96 12.09 1.33 -9.83
CA ALA A 96 13.17 0.98 -10.75
C ALA A 96 13.73 2.19 -11.49
N TYR A 97 12.88 3.15 -11.88
CA TYR A 97 13.36 4.43 -12.44
C TYR A 97 14.28 5.17 -11.49
N ALA A 98 13.90 5.27 -10.20
CA ALA A 98 14.76 5.91 -9.21
C ALA A 98 16.08 5.15 -9.00
N ILE A 99 16.04 3.81 -8.98
CA ILE A 99 17.25 3.00 -8.82
C ILE A 99 18.19 3.13 -10.03
N ASP A 100 17.67 3.13 -11.26
CA ASP A 100 18.47 3.37 -12.47
C ASP A 100 19.13 4.75 -12.45
N GLU A 101 18.42 5.79 -12.00
CA GLU A 101 18.99 7.14 -11.86
C GLU A 101 20.07 7.24 -10.78
N ILE A 102 19.92 6.49 -9.70
CA ILE A 102 20.85 6.51 -8.56
C ILE A 102 22.12 5.72 -8.86
N LEU A 103 21.99 4.55 -9.50
CA LEU A 103 23.11 3.60 -9.69
C LEU A 103 23.67 3.59 -11.12
N GLY A 104 22.86 3.94 -12.12
CA GLY A 104 23.25 3.99 -13.53
C GLY A 104 24.00 2.74 -13.98
N ASP A 105 25.19 2.94 -14.53
CA ASP A 105 26.03 1.89 -15.13
C ASP A 105 26.57 0.86 -14.12
N LYS A 106 26.34 1.04 -12.81
CA LYS A 106 26.63 0.01 -11.82
C LYS A 106 25.64 -1.16 -11.86
N ILE A 107 24.47 -0.96 -12.47
CA ILE A 107 23.48 -2.00 -12.68
C ILE A 107 23.92 -2.85 -13.88
N ALA A 108 24.30 -4.09 -13.61
CA ALA A 108 24.71 -5.02 -14.66
C ALA A 108 23.51 -5.52 -15.49
N SER A 109 22.39 -5.82 -14.83
CA SER A 109 21.14 -6.22 -15.47
C SER A 109 20.00 -6.21 -14.45
N GLY A 110 18.77 -5.97 -14.92
CA GLY A 110 17.60 -6.05 -14.07
C GLY A 110 16.32 -6.48 -14.76
N ILE A 111 15.38 -7.02 -13.97
CA ILE A 111 14.04 -7.38 -14.40
C ILE A 111 13.03 -6.93 -13.34
N ILE A 112 12.00 -6.20 -13.77
CA ILE A 112 10.84 -5.93 -12.91
C ILE A 112 9.56 -6.51 -13.51
N ILE A 113 8.65 -6.95 -12.65
CA ILE A 113 7.33 -7.45 -13.03
C ILE A 113 6.26 -6.48 -12.50
N VAL A 114 5.55 -5.83 -13.41
CA VAL A 114 4.49 -4.87 -13.10
C VAL A 114 3.13 -5.38 -13.60
N PRO A 115 2.00 -4.87 -13.07
CA PRO A 115 0.69 -5.21 -13.61
C PRO A 115 0.57 -4.85 -15.10
N ASP A 116 -0.18 -5.66 -15.83
CA ASP A 116 -0.46 -5.51 -17.27
C ASP A 116 -1.14 -4.18 -17.63
N TYR A 117 -1.97 -3.64 -16.75
CA TYR A 117 -2.62 -2.34 -16.91
C TYR A 117 -1.71 -1.13 -16.66
N VAL A 118 -0.48 -1.32 -16.16
CA VAL A 118 0.47 -0.20 -15.99
C VAL A 118 1.08 0.09 -17.35
N GLU A 119 0.91 1.29 -17.89
CA GLU A 119 1.58 1.69 -19.13
C GLU A 119 3.09 1.89 -18.90
N SER A 120 3.92 1.28 -19.76
CA SER A 120 5.37 1.42 -19.69
C SER A 120 6.04 1.09 -21.02
N SER A 121 7.27 1.57 -21.21
CA SER A 121 8.20 1.01 -22.18
C SER A 121 8.56 -0.45 -21.83
N SER A 122 9.26 -1.12 -22.74
CA SER A 122 9.80 -2.46 -22.47
C SER A 122 11.04 -2.43 -21.58
N ASN A 123 11.75 -1.29 -21.51
CA ASN A 123 13.01 -1.14 -20.77
C ASN A 123 13.12 0.22 -20.08
N ILE A 124 13.95 0.27 -19.05
CA ILE A 124 14.41 1.50 -18.36
C ILE A 124 15.91 1.70 -18.65
N GLY A 125 16.31 2.96 -18.81
CA GLY A 125 17.68 3.33 -19.16
C GLY A 125 18.06 2.79 -20.54
N ASP A 126 19.36 2.53 -20.73
CA ASP A 126 19.91 1.98 -21.97
C ASP A 126 19.69 0.45 -22.10
N GLY A 127 18.53 -0.05 -21.65
CA GLY A 127 18.23 -1.48 -21.60
C GLY A 127 18.74 -2.19 -20.34
N ARG A 128 19.18 -1.45 -19.31
CA ARG A 128 19.71 -2.02 -18.06
C ARG A 128 18.65 -2.80 -17.28
N ILE A 129 17.39 -2.33 -17.29
CA ILE A 129 16.28 -3.00 -16.60
C ILE A 129 15.15 -3.31 -17.59
N THR A 130 14.82 -4.58 -17.74
CA THR A 130 13.70 -5.08 -18.54
C THR A 130 12.41 -5.06 -17.75
N ILE A 131 11.32 -4.62 -18.38
CA ILE A 131 9.98 -4.58 -17.78
C ILE A 131 9.14 -5.72 -18.34
N LEU A 132 8.69 -6.61 -17.45
CA LEU A 132 7.77 -7.70 -17.75
C LEU A 132 6.38 -7.40 -17.16
N LYS A 133 5.36 -7.99 -17.77
CA LYS A 133 3.96 -7.83 -17.35
C LYS A 133 3.43 -9.12 -16.72
N GLY A 134 2.72 -8.97 -15.61
CA GLY A 134 1.93 -10.02 -14.97
C GLY A 134 0.51 -9.54 -14.69
N THR A 135 -0.40 -10.46 -14.36
CA THR A 135 -1.80 -10.10 -14.08
C THR A 135 -2.02 -9.90 -12.58
N HIS A 136 -2.86 -8.92 -12.26
CA HIS A 136 -3.26 -8.58 -10.90
C HIS A 136 -4.74 -8.21 -10.89
N PRO A 137 -5.55 -8.67 -9.92
CA PRO A 137 -5.16 -9.38 -8.69
C PRO A 137 -5.05 -10.90 -8.82
N ILE A 138 -5.52 -11.48 -9.92
CA ILE A 138 -5.49 -12.94 -10.15
C ILE A 138 -4.27 -13.27 -11.02
N PRO A 139 -3.39 -14.19 -10.60
CA PRO A 139 -2.21 -14.57 -11.38
C PRO A 139 -2.61 -15.34 -12.64
N SER A 140 -1.84 -15.25 -13.71
CA SER A 140 -2.08 -15.94 -14.99
C SER A 140 -0.79 -16.58 -15.51
N LYS A 141 -0.86 -17.21 -16.69
CA LYS A 141 0.30 -17.80 -17.36
C LYS A 141 1.43 -16.77 -17.58
N SER A 142 1.09 -15.53 -17.95
CA SER A 142 2.09 -14.46 -18.10
C SER A 142 2.82 -14.16 -16.80
N SER A 143 2.16 -14.32 -15.65
CA SER A 143 2.78 -14.12 -14.33
C SER A 143 3.80 -15.23 -14.02
N ILE A 144 3.53 -16.46 -14.45
CA ILE A 144 4.49 -17.57 -14.33
C ILE A 144 5.68 -17.34 -15.25
N ASP A 145 5.43 -17.02 -16.53
CA ASP A 145 6.49 -16.85 -17.52
C ASP A 145 7.41 -15.68 -17.12
N ALA A 146 6.84 -14.56 -16.65
CA ALA A 146 7.62 -13.45 -16.11
C ALA A 146 8.42 -13.83 -14.85
N THR A 147 7.83 -14.65 -13.97
CA THR A 147 8.52 -15.16 -12.78
C THR A 147 9.71 -16.04 -13.17
N ASP A 148 9.56 -16.90 -14.18
CA ASP A 148 10.63 -17.78 -14.64
C ASP A 148 11.82 -16.97 -15.20
N ILE A 149 11.56 -15.98 -16.04
CA ILE A 149 12.60 -15.09 -16.59
C ILE A 149 13.31 -14.30 -15.47
N MET A 150 12.55 -13.76 -14.50
CA MET A 150 13.14 -13.06 -13.34
C MET A 150 14.00 -14.00 -12.48
N LEU A 151 13.57 -15.25 -12.28
CA LEU A 151 14.32 -16.24 -11.51
C LEU A 151 15.63 -16.63 -12.20
N ASP A 152 15.64 -16.72 -13.53
CA ASP A 152 16.85 -17.06 -14.27
C ASP A 152 17.92 -15.98 -14.11
N LEU A 153 17.53 -14.70 -14.18
CA LEU A 153 18.43 -13.58 -13.87
C LEU A 153 18.90 -13.64 -12.41
N ALA A 154 17.98 -13.79 -11.46
CA ALA A 154 18.32 -13.81 -10.04
C ALA A 154 19.30 -14.96 -9.71
N LYS A 155 19.13 -16.14 -10.32
CA LYS A 155 20.03 -17.29 -10.15
C LYS A 155 21.41 -17.09 -10.80
N SER A 156 21.52 -16.21 -11.79
CA SER A 156 22.80 -15.87 -12.41
C SER A 156 23.71 -15.04 -11.48
N ALA A 157 23.12 -14.31 -10.52
CA ALA A 157 23.85 -13.54 -9.51
C ALA A 157 24.57 -14.49 -8.52
N GLY A 158 25.89 -14.38 -8.49
CA GLY A 158 26.81 -15.18 -7.67
C GLY A 158 26.98 -14.64 -6.25
N ARG A 159 27.88 -15.26 -5.49
CA ARG A 159 28.15 -14.90 -4.07
C ARG A 159 28.84 -13.54 -3.92
N ASP A 160 29.52 -13.08 -4.96
CA ASP A 160 30.24 -11.81 -4.98
C ASP A 160 29.40 -10.68 -5.59
N ASP A 161 28.13 -10.94 -5.89
CA ASP A 161 27.22 -9.98 -6.49
C ASP A 161 26.16 -9.51 -5.48
N LEU A 162 25.59 -8.33 -5.75
CA LEU A 162 24.50 -7.75 -4.98
C LEU A 162 23.20 -7.82 -5.76
N LEU A 163 22.14 -8.30 -5.13
CA LEU A 163 20.79 -8.31 -5.68
C LEU A 163 19.90 -7.31 -4.94
N LEU A 164 19.55 -6.21 -5.60
CA LEU A 164 18.53 -5.28 -5.13
C LEU A 164 17.16 -5.82 -5.50
N PHE A 165 16.29 -6.00 -4.50
CA PHE A 165 14.93 -6.47 -4.73
C PHE A 165 13.90 -5.40 -4.38
N LEU A 166 13.23 -4.86 -5.39
CA LEU A 166 12.21 -3.82 -5.26
C LEU A 166 10.84 -4.46 -5.06
N VAL A 167 10.23 -4.26 -3.90
CA VAL A 167 8.96 -4.90 -3.53
C VAL A 167 7.91 -3.85 -3.22
N SER A 168 6.73 -4.02 -3.81
CA SER A 168 5.54 -3.23 -3.49
C SER A 168 4.27 -4.09 -3.51
N GLY A 169 3.13 -3.46 -3.18
CA GLY A 169 1.81 -4.09 -3.25
C GLY A 169 1.54 -4.82 -4.58
N GLY A 170 0.86 -5.96 -4.52
CA GLY A 170 0.51 -6.76 -5.70
C GLY A 170 1.49 -7.87 -6.09
N CYS A 171 2.72 -7.92 -5.53
CA CYS A 171 3.70 -8.99 -5.80
C CYS A 171 3.14 -10.42 -5.64
N SER A 172 2.15 -10.58 -4.76
CA SER A 172 1.48 -11.84 -4.49
C SER A 172 0.93 -12.55 -5.73
N SER A 173 0.40 -11.81 -6.71
CA SER A 173 -0.13 -12.32 -7.98
C SER A 173 0.88 -12.20 -9.13
N LEU A 174 1.79 -11.24 -9.06
CA LEU A 174 2.78 -11.01 -10.12
C LEU A 174 3.93 -12.03 -10.09
N VAL A 175 4.41 -12.40 -8.89
CA VAL A 175 5.49 -13.37 -8.70
C VAL A 175 4.90 -14.70 -8.25
N VAL A 176 4.65 -15.60 -9.20
CA VAL A 176 3.95 -16.86 -8.96
C VAL A 176 4.68 -18.02 -9.63
N LYS A 177 5.04 -18.99 -8.80
CA LYS A 177 5.53 -20.30 -9.24
C LYS A 177 4.91 -21.38 -8.34
N PRO A 178 3.92 -22.14 -8.83
CA PRO A 178 3.29 -23.21 -8.06
C PRO A 178 4.26 -24.34 -7.71
N TYR A 179 4.07 -25.03 -6.59
CA TYR A 179 4.91 -26.17 -6.17
C TYR A 179 4.15 -27.48 -6.40
N ASN A 180 4.56 -28.27 -7.40
CA ASN A 180 3.97 -29.58 -7.76
C ASN A 180 2.43 -29.58 -7.95
N ILE A 181 1.85 -28.43 -8.31
CA ILE A 181 0.43 -28.25 -8.62
C ILE A 181 0.30 -27.33 -9.84
N THR A 182 -0.87 -27.27 -10.46
CA THR A 182 -1.12 -26.33 -11.58
C THR A 182 -1.43 -24.92 -11.07
N LEU A 183 -1.45 -23.96 -12.00
CA LEU A 183 -1.86 -22.59 -11.69
C LEU A 183 -3.34 -22.53 -11.28
N GLU A 184 -4.19 -23.26 -11.99
CA GLU A 184 -5.63 -23.34 -11.79
C GLU A 184 -5.95 -23.91 -10.41
N GLU A 185 -5.22 -24.95 -9.98
CA GLU A 185 -5.35 -25.50 -8.64
C GLU A 185 -4.96 -24.47 -7.57
N LYS A 186 -3.88 -23.72 -7.80
CA LYS A 186 -3.43 -22.66 -6.87
C LYS A 186 -4.45 -21.51 -6.80
N GLN A 187 -5.04 -21.11 -7.93
CA GLN A 187 -6.11 -20.12 -8.00
C GLN A 187 -7.35 -20.60 -7.26
N GLU A 188 -7.75 -21.85 -7.48
CA GLU A 188 -8.94 -22.45 -6.85
C GLU A 188 -8.81 -22.52 -5.34
N VAL A 189 -7.67 -22.99 -4.82
CA VAL A 189 -7.40 -22.99 -3.37
C VAL A 189 -7.52 -21.58 -2.79
N THR A 190 -6.96 -20.57 -3.48
CA THR A 190 -7.00 -19.18 -3.04
C THR A 190 -8.44 -18.65 -3.04
N ARG A 191 -9.22 -18.94 -4.08
CA ARG A 191 -10.63 -18.55 -4.21
C ARG A 191 -11.48 -19.17 -3.11
N LEU A 192 -11.32 -20.46 -2.83
CA LEU A 192 -12.05 -21.17 -1.77
C LEU A 192 -11.77 -20.57 -0.40
N LEU A 193 -10.52 -20.23 -0.10
CA LEU A 193 -10.12 -19.61 1.17
C LEU A 193 -10.65 -18.18 1.34
N LEU A 194 -10.62 -17.37 0.27
CA LEU A 194 -11.20 -16.02 0.29
C LEU A 194 -12.71 -16.09 0.55
N ASN A 195 -13.41 -16.97 -0.17
CA ASN A 195 -14.86 -17.15 -0.03
C ASN A 195 -15.28 -17.73 1.32
N SER A 196 -14.38 -18.41 2.04
CA SER A 196 -14.66 -18.93 3.39
C SER A 196 -14.43 -17.90 4.51
N GLY A 197 -14.01 -16.68 4.18
CA GLY A 197 -13.65 -15.67 5.18
C GLY A 197 -12.40 -16.03 5.99
N ALA A 198 -11.46 -16.77 5.38
CA ALA A 198 -10.19 -17.09 6.05
C ALA A 198 -9.38 -15.81 6.32
N ARG A 199 -8.69 -15.76 7.46
CA ARG A 199 -7.85 -14.61 7.78
C ARG A 199 -6.66 -14.56 6.84
N ILE A 200 -6.15 -13.36 6.55
CA ILE A 200 -5.04 -13.17 5.60
C ILE A 200 -3.77 -13.96 5.97
N ASP A 201 -3.48 -14.11 7.26
CA ASP A 201 -2.34 -14.89 7.75
C ASP A 201 -2.53 -16.39 7.51
N GLU A 202 -3.74 -16.91 7.69
CA GLU A 202 -4.10 -18.30 7.38
C GLU A 202 -4.06 -18.59 5.87
N ILE A 203 -4.57 -17.66 5.06
CA ILE A 203 -4.47 -17.73 3.60
C ILE A 203 -3.01 -17.77 3.17
N ASN A 204 -2.18 -16.88 3.74
CA ASN A 204 -0.76 -16.83 3.41
C ASN A 204 -0.01 -18.07 3.87
N ALA A 205 -0.38 -18.69 4.99
CA ALA A 205 0.17 -19.98 5.39
C ALA A 205 -0.01 -21.01 4.26
N VAL A 206 -1.24 -21.22 3.78
CA VAL A 206 -1.49 -22.16 2.67
C VAL A 206 -0.75 -21.74 1.38
N ARG A 207 -0.81 -20.46 1.01
CA ARG A 207 -0.21 -19.96 -0.24
C ARG A 207 1.31 -20.12 -0.29
N LYS A 208 2.00 -19.99 0.85
CA LYS A 208 3.46 -20.18 0.98
C LYS A 208 3.85 -21.64 0.76
N HIS A 209 3.12 -22.58 1.37
CA HIS A 209 3.39 -24.03 1.26
C HIS A 209 3.05 -24.63 -0.11
N LEU A 210 2.25 -23.93 -0.92
CA LEU A 210 1.95 -24.31 -2.30
C LEU A 210 2.74 -23.49 -3.33
N SER A 211 3.88 -22.91 -2.97
CA SER A 211 4.70 -22.08 -3.87
C SER A 211 6.18 -22.42 -3.83
N GLN A 212 6.85 -22.25 -4.96
CA GLN A 212 8.30 -22.38 -5.08
C GLN A 212 9.08 -21.12 -4.68
N VAL A 213 8.44 -19.95 -4.59
CA VAL A 213 9.12 -18.66 -4.39
C VAL A 213 8.73 -17.94 -3.10
N LYS A 214 7.54 -18.22 -2.56
CA LYS A 214 7.00 -17.56 -1.36
C LYS A 214 7.54 -18.20 -0.09
N GLY A 215 7.40 -17.51 1.05
CA GLY A 215 7.85 -18.01 2.35
C GLY A 215 9.36 -18.27 2.42
N GLY A 216 10.15 -17.37 1.84
CA GLY A 216 11.61 -17.43 1.86
C GLY A 216 12.23 -18.39 0.84
N ARG A 217 11.42 -19.17 0.10
CA ARG A 217 11.93 -20.12 -0.90
C ARG A 217 12.65 -19.44 -2.06
N LEU A 218 12.33 -18.18 -2.39
CA LEU A 218 13.13 -17.41 -3.33
C LEU A 218 14.58 -17.28 -2.82
N VAL A 219 14.78 -16.90 -1.55
CA VAL A 219 16.12 -16.76 -0.95
C VAL A 219 16.88 -18.09 -0.97
N GLU A 220 16.18 -19.20 -0.71
CA GLU A 220 16.76 -20.55 -0.75
C GLU A 220 17.39 -20.88 -2.13
N MET A 221 16.83 -20.36 -3.21
CA MET A 221 17.32 -20.58 -4.58
C MET A 221 18.50 -19.68 -4.98
N LEU A 222 18.80 -18.65 -4.20
CA LEU A 222 19.75 -17.59 -4.55
C LEU A 222 21.03 -17.67 -3.74
N LYS A 223 22.13 -17.14 -4.30
CA LYS A 223 23.47 -17.15 -3.68
C LYS A 223 23.99 -15.77 -3.32
N ALA A 224 23.57 -14.75 -4.08
CA ALA A 224 23.94 -13.35 -3.88
C ALA A 224 23.43 -12.77 -2.55
N ASP A 225 24.09 -11.71 -2.09
CA ASP A 225 23.55 -10.85 -1.03
C ASP A 225 22.30 -10.13 -1.55
N ILE A 226 21.27 -10.02 -0.71
CA ILE A 226 19.98 -9.48 -1.10
C ILE A 226 19.65 -8.26 -0.24
N LEU A 227 19.40 -7.13 -0.90
CA LEU A 227 18.83 -5.94 -0.26
C LEU A 227 17.43 -5.73 -0.81
N SER A 228 16.43 -6.07 0.01
CA SER A 228 15.03 -5.84 -0.32
C SER A 228 14.62 -4.43 0.08
N ILE A 229 14.13 -3.65 -0.86
CA ILE A 229 13.63 -2.29 -0.67
C ILE A 229 12.12 -2.34 -0.85
N ILE A 230 11.38 -2.02 0.21
CA ILE A 230 9.98 -2.37 0.36
C ILE A 230 9.13 -1.12 0.56
N ILE A 231 8.13 -0.95 -0.30
CA ILE A 231 6.98 -0.05 -0.09
C ILE A 231 5.82 -0.93 0.41
N SER A 232 5.44 -0.76 1.68
CA SER A 232 4.47 -1.64 2.32
C SER A 232 3.04 -1.10 2.26
N ASP A 233 2.13 -1.93 1.73
CA ASP A 233 0.68 -1.76 1.82
C ASP A 233 0.05 -2.73 2.84
N VAL A 234 0.87 -3.35 3.69
CA VAL A 234 0.42 -4.35 4.67
C VAL A 234 0.36 -3.73 6.05
N PRO A 235 -0.80 -3.76 6.74
CA PRO A 235 -0.91 -3.29 8.11
C PRO A 235 0.16 -3.93 9.02
N CYS A 236 0.81 -3.11 9.83
CA CYS A 236 1.91 -3.49 10.73
C CYS A 236 3.21 -3.99 10.06
N ASN A 237 3.36 -3.86 8.75
CA ASN A 237 4.60 -4.14 8.00
C ASN A 237 5.22 -5.52 8.26
N ARG A 238 4.39 -6.54 8.45
CA ARG A 238 4.86 -7.91 8.66
C ARG A 238 5.56 -8.45 7.41
N LEU A 239 6.89 -8.62 7.48
CA LEU A 239 7.71 -9.06 6.34
C LEU A 239 7.31 -10.43 5.78
N ASP A 240 6.84 -11.34 6.64
CA ASP A 240 6.34 -12.67 6.25
C ASP A 240 5.00 -12.62 5.50
N THR A 241 4.33 -11.47 5.55
CA THR A 241 3.04 -11.18 4.90
C THR A 241 3.23 -10.35 3.64
N ILE A 242 4.10 -9.33 3.67
CA ILE A 242 4.46 -8.50 2.50
C ILE A 242 4.97 -9.41 1.38
N ALA A 243 4.35 -9.31 0.20
CA ALA A 243 4.62 -10.18 -0.94
C ALA A 243 4.57 -11.69 -0.62
N SER A 244 3.86 -12.12 0.43
CA SER A 244 3.91 -13.48 0.97
C SER A 244 5.32 -13.94 1.37
N GLY A 245 6.15 -13.02 1.85
CA GLY A 245 7.47 -13.28 2.41
C GLY A 245 8.47 -13.82 1.40
N LEU A 246 8.59 -13.23 0.20
CA LEU A 246 9.59 -13.67 -0.79
C LEU A 246 11.01 -13.68 -0.21
N THR A 247 11.36 -12.65 0.58
CA THR A 247 12.67 -12.48 1.23
C THR A 247 12.63 -12.62 2.75
N ALA A 248 11.58 -13.23 3.29
CA ALA A 248 11.36 -13.34 4.73
C ALA A 248 11.21 -14.81 5.16
N PRO A 249 11.65 -15.16 6.39
CA PRO A 249 11.38 -16.47 6.94
C PRO A 249 9.88 -16.70 7.14
N ASP A 250 9.47 -17.95 7.04
CA ASP A 250 8.09 -18.37 7.28
C ASP A 250 8.00 -19.15 8.60
N SER A 251 7.29 -18.59 9.59
CA SER A 251 7.06 -19.26 10.87
C SER A 251 5.98 -20.34 10.82
N THR A 252 5.18 -20.40 9.75
CA THR A 252 4.12 -21.40 9.58
C THR A 252 4.66 -22.70 8.99
N THR A 253 3.90 -23.77 9.13
CA THR A 253 4.27 -25.12 8.69
C THR A 253 3.25 -25.74 7.75
N PHE A 254 3.61 -26.82 7.07
CA PHE A 254 2.68 -27.64 6.30
C PHE A 254 1.52 -28.14 7.16
N ARG A 255 1.76 -28.40 8.44
CA ARG A 255 0.71 -28.79 9.39
C ARG A 255 -0.28 -27.64 9.61
N ASP A 256 0.19 -26.41 9.74
CA ASP A 256 -0.68 -25.24 9.85
C ASP A 256 -1.52 -25.06 8.58
N ALA A 257 -0.91 -25.22 7.40
CA ALA A 257 -1.64 -25.16 6.13
C ALA A 257 -2.75 -26.24 6.05
N MET A 258 -2.45 -27.47 6.48
CA MET A 258 -3.45 -28.55 6.56
C MET A 258 -4.59 -28.20 7.54
N LEU A 259 -4.25 -27.67 8.72
CA LEU A 259 -5.24 -27.28 9.73
C LEU A 259 -6.15 -26.16 9.25
N VAL A 260 -5.62 -25.17 8.52
CA VAL A 260 -6.40 -24.10 7.90
C VAL A 260 -7.40 -24.68 6.90
N LEU A 261 -6.94 -25.54 5.97
CA LEU A 261 -7.84 -26.15 4.98
C LEU A 261 -8.94 -26.99 5.63
N LYS A 262 -8.64 -27.68 6.73
CA LYS A 262 -9.64 -28.45 7.50
C LYS A 262 -10.60 -27.55 8.26
N LYS A 263 -10.10 -26.51 8.94
CA LYS A 263 -10.89 -25.51 9.69
C LYS A 263 -12.00 -24.91 8.82
N TYR A 264 -11.68 -24.58 7.57
CA TYR A 264 -12.63 -23.98 6.61
C TYR A 264 -13.39 -25.01 5.76
N LYS A 265 -13.27 -26.32 6.03
CA LYS A 265 -13.92 -27.40 5.26
C LYS A 265 -13.60 -27.35 3.75
N ILE A 266 -12.35 -27.00 3.44
CA ILE A 266 -11.80 -26.91 2.08
C ILE A 266 -10.96 -28.14 1.74
N TRP A 267 -10.43 -28.84 2.74
CA TRP A 267 -9.54 -30.01 2.56
C TRP A 267 -10.06 -31.04 1.53
N ASP A 268 -11.35 -31.39 1.60
CA ASP A 268 -11.94 -32.38 0.70
C ASP A 268 -12.41 -31.80 -0.65
N LYS A 269 -12.37 -30.47 -0.80
CA LYS A 269 -12.77 -29.75 -2.03
C LYS A 269 -11.59 -29.49 -2.97
N VAL A 270 -10.37 -29.50 -2.46
CA VAL A 270 -9.16 -29.29 -3.27
C VAL A 270 -8.74 -30.57 -3.97
N SER A 271 -7.97 -30.44 -5.04
CA SER A 271 -7.50 -31.57 -5.84
C SER A 271 -6.60 -32.52 -5.04
N SER A 272 -6.45 -33.75 -5.53
CA SER A 272 -5.57 -34.76 -4.92
C SER A 272 -4.09 -34.34 -4.95
N SER A 273 -3.65 -33.59 -5.97
CA SER A 273 -2.28 -33.05 -6.04
C SER A 273 -2.00 -32.06 -4.91
N VAL A 274 -2.92 -31.12 -4.64
CA VAL A 274 -2.81 -30.15 -3.54
C VAL A 274 -2.75 -30.86 -2.19
N ARG A 275 -3.64 -31.83 -1.96
CA ARG A 275 -3.60 -32.65 -0.74
C ARG A 275 -2.28 -33.38 -0.60
N LYS A 276 -1.81 -34.02 -1.67
CA LYS A 276 -0.55 -34.75 -1.70
C LYS A 276 0.64 -33.87 -1.34
N VAL A 277 0.75 -32.65 -1.90
CA VAL A 277 1.84 -31.72 -1.55
C VAL A 277 1.85 -31.40 -0.05
N ILE A 278 0.68 -31.18 0.54
CA ILE A 278 0.57 -30.87 1.97
C ILE A 278 0.84 -32.11 2.84
N GLU A 279 0.30 -33.27 2.46
CA GLU A 279 0.54 -34.54 3.16
C GLU A 279 2.02 -34.94 3.12
N ASP A 280 2.64 -34.87 1.94
CA ASP A 280 4.08 -35.13 1.75
C ASP A 280 4.93 -34.13 2.56
N GLY A 281 4.49 -32.87 2.67
CA GLY A 281 5.12 -31.86 3.52
C GLY A 281 5.00 -32.17 5.01
N VAL A 282 3.80 -32.57 5.49
CA VAL A 282 3.58 -32.98 6.88
C VAL A 282 4.36 -34.25 7.23
N ALA A 283 4.51 -35.17 6.28
CA ALA A 283 5.31 -36.39 6.42
C ALA A 283 6.83 -36.13 6.35
N GLY A 284 7.27 -34.91 6.03
CA GLY A 284 8.68 -34.55 5.92
C GLY A 284 9.35 -35.02 4.62
N ILE A 285 8.58 -35.49 3.64
CA ILE A 285 9.07 -35.88 2.30
C ILE A 285 9.45 -34.61 1.52
N ILE A 286 8.61 -33.58 1.59
CA ILE A 286 8.91 -32.26 1.04
C ILE A 286 9.48 -31.39 2.16
N ARG A 287 10.62 -30.75 1.90
CA ARG A 287 11.23 -29.82 2.85
C ARG A 287 10.30 -28.64 3.13
N GLU A 288 10.23 -28.28 4.40
CA GLU A 288 9.48 -27.14 4.89
C GLU A 288 9.98 -25.80 4.30
N THR A 289 9.13 -24.77 4.29
CA THR A 289 9.56 -23.39 3.99
C THR A 289 10.67 -22.95 4.95
N PRO A 290 11.68 -22.18 4.49
CA PRO A 290 12.75 -21.69 5.35
C PRO A 290 12.23 -20.99 6.61
N LYS A 291 12.75 -21.42 7.77
CA LYS A 291 12.25 -21.03 9.09
C LYS A 291 13.04 -19.85 9.67
N PRO A 292 12.47 -19.11 10.65
CA PRO A 292 13.23 -18.12 11.41
C PRO A 292 14.50 -18.74 12.00
N GLY A 293 15.64 -18.07 11.83
CA GLY A 293 16.95 -18.56 12.26
C GLY A 293 17.74 -19.36 11.22
N ASP A 294 17.15 -19.67 10.05
CA ASP A 294 17.89 -20.30 8.95
C ASP A 294 19.03 -19.37 8.47
N ALA A 295 20.24 -19.94 8.30
CA ALA A 295 21.44 -19.19 7.94
C ALA A 295 21.33 -18.51 6.57
N ILE A 296 20.42 -18.96 5.70
CA ILE A 296 20.20 -18.32 4.40
C ILE A 296 19.75 -16.86 4.52
N PHE A 297 19.16 -16.45 5.65
CA PHE A 297 18.71 -15.07 5.85
C PHE A 297 19.80 -14.13 6.34
N LYS A 298 21.00 -14.62 6.69
CA LYS A 298 22.14 -13.76 7.08
C LYS A 298 22.61 -12.85 5.95
N ARG A 299 22.37 -13.26 4.70
CA ARG A 299 22.67 -12.51 3.47
C ARG A 299 21.52 -11.61 3.00
N VAL A 300 20.42 -11.52 3.77
CA VAL A 300 19.23 -10.77 3.39
C VAL A 300 19.01 -9.62 4.35
N ARG A 301 18.90 -8.40 3.81
CA ARG A 301 18.45 -7.23 4.56
C ARG A 301 17.16 -6.72 3.92
N ASN A 302 16.14 -6.50 4.75
CA ASN A 302 14.85 -6.00 4.30
C ASN A 302 14.64 -4.59 4.86
N PHE A 303 14.52 -3.60 3.98
CA PHE A 303 14.31 -2.20 4.30
C PHE A 303 12.90 -1.80 3.89
N ILE A 304 12.03 -1.55 4.88
CA ILE A 304 10.77 -0.85 4.63
C ILE A 304 11.11 0.63 4.54
N VAL A 305 10.99 1.20 3.34
CA VAL A 305 11.32 2.60 3.07
C VAL A 305 10.08 3.50 3.09
N ALA A 306 8.91 2.92 2.89
CA ALA A 306 7.63 3.62 2.99
C ALA A 306 6.53 2.67 3.44
N ASP A 307 5.63 3.20 4.26
CA ASP A 307 4.41 2.57 4.76
C ASP A 307 3.35 3.66 5.00
N ASN A 308 2.20 3.30 5.59
CA ASN A 308 1.17 4.26 5.94
C ASN A 308 1.69 5.39 6.89
N ALA A 309 2.63 5.09 7.77
CA ALA A 309 3.19 6.08 8.68
C ALA A 309 3.96 7.17 7.93
N TYR A 310 4.65 6.82 6.84
CA TYR A 310 5.26 7.78 5.94
C TYR A 310 4.22 8.76 5.34
N ALA A 311 3.08 8.25 4.85
CA ALA A 311 2.01 9.10 4.31
C ALA A 311 1.47 10.08 5.37
N CYS A 312 1.19 9.60 6.59
CA CYS A 312 0.76 10.45 7.69
C CYS A 312 1.83 11.50 8.08
N ALA A 313 3.12 11.12 8.05
CA ALA A 313 4.22 12.03 8.33
C ALA A 313 4.31 13.15 7.28
N LYS A 314 4.09 12.85 6.00
CA LYS A 314 4.06 13.85 4.92
C LYS A 314 2.86 14.78 5.00
N ALA A 315 1.69 14.28 5.37
CA ALA A 315 0.55 15.14 5.70
C ALA A 315 0.88 16.07 6.89
N LYS A 316 1.48 15.54 7.96
CA LYS A 316 1.92 16.34 9.13
C LYS A 316 2.95 17.41 8.76
N GLU A 317 3.92 17.08 7.90
CA GLU A 317 4.95 17.99 7.40
C GLU A 317 4.31 19.19 6.69
N PHE A 318 3.31 18.95 5.84
CA PHE A 318 2.55 20.00 5.17
C PHE A 318 1.89 20.96 6.17
N PHE A 319 1.12 20.45 7.14
CA PHE A 319 0.45 21.31 8.14
C PHE A 319 1.45 22.11 8.98
N SER A 320 2.56 21.48 9.36
CA SER A 320 3.63 22.15 10.10
C SER A 320 4.24 23.30 9.30
N SER A 321 4.38 23.14 7.98
CA SER A 321 4.93 24.18 7.09
C SER A 321 4.04 25.42 6.96
N ILE A 322 2.72 25.27 7.18
CA ILE A 322 1.75 26.37 7.16
C ILE A 322 1.36 26.85 8.57
N GLY A 323 2.03 26.36 9.61
CA GLY A 323 1.83 26.80 11.00
C GLY A 323 0.60 26.25 11.71
N ILE A 324 0.02 25.14 11.22
CA ILE A 324 -1.08 24.43 11.88
C ILE A 324 -0.47 23.25 12.67
N ASP A 325 -0.81 23.11 13.96
CA ASP A 325 -0.36 21.96 14.74
C ASP A 325 -0.96 20.67 14.16
N ALA A 326 -0.15 19.63 14.03
CA ALA A 326 -0.58 18.38 13.41
C ALA A 326 -0.23 17.16 14.26
N ARG A 327 -1.25 16.39 14.61
CA ARG A 327 -1.19 15.27 15.55
C ARG A 327 -1.55 13.98 14.85
N ILE A 328 -0.58 13.07 14.74
CA ILE A 328 -0.82 11.72 14.25
C ILE A 328 -1.36 10.89 15.41
N MET A 329 -2.62 10.48 15.33
CA MET A 329 -3.30 9.67 16.35
C MET A 329 -2.93 8.19 16.25
N SER A 330 -2.84 7.68 15.03
CA SER A 330 -2.47 6.30 14.73
C SER A 330 -2.06 6.18 13.27
N THR A 331 -1.15 5.25 12.98
CA THR A 331 -0.80 4.79 11.62
C THR A 331 -1.22 3.34 11.42
N LYS A 332 -2.10 2.85 12.31
CA LYS A 332 -2.63 1.50 12.38
C LYS A 332 -4.13 1.52 12.70
N MET A 333 -4.83 2.55 12.22
CA MET A 333 -6.29 2.63 12.30
C MET A 333 -6.89 1.36 11.70
N HIS A 334 -7.72 0.68 12.48
CA HIS A 334 -8.40 -0.55 12.07
C HIS A 334 -9.75 -0.63 12.78
N GLY A 335 -10.73 -1.25 12.12
CA GLY A 335 -12.10 -1.34 12.61
C GLY A 335 -13.10 -1.04 11.51
N GLU A 336 -14.38 -1.04 11.88
CA GLU A 336 -15.47 -0.70 10.97
C GLU A 336 -15.45 0.80 10.64
N ALA A 337 -15.50 1.13 9.35
CA ALA A 337 -15.36 2.49 8.85
C ALA A 337 -16.35 3.48 9.49
N ARG A 338 -17.62 3.09 9.63
CA ARG A 338 -18.66 3.94 10.24
C ARG A 338 -18.38 4.25 11.72
N GLU A 339 -17.86 3.30 12.48
CA GLU A 339 -17.57 3.51 13.91
C GLU A 339 -16.43 4.52 14.08
N ILE A 340 -15.40 4.42 13.24
CA ILE A 340 -14.29 5.38 13.22
C ILE A 340 -14.79 6.77 12.78
N GLY A 341 -15.65 6.85 11.77
CA GLY A 341 -16.23 8.11 11.30
C GLY A 341 -16.98 8.85 12.42
N SER A 342 -17.86 8.14 13.12
CA SER A 342 -18.57 8.66 14.30
C SER A 342 -17.63 9.15 15.41
N PHE A 343 -16.57 8.38 15.69
CA PHE A 343 -15.55 8.78 16.67
C PHE A 343 -14.80 10.06 16.25
N MET A 344 -14.43 10.20 14.98
CA MET A 344 -13.74 11.39 14.48
C MET A 344 -14.59 12.65 14.63
N ALA A 345 -15.90 12.58 14.37
CA ALA A 345 -16.81 13.70 14.60
C ALA A 345 -16.94 14.07 16.10
N SER A 346 -16.95 13.06 16.98
CA SER A 346 -16.98 13.29 18.43
C SER A 346 -15.69 13.96 18.93
N LEU A 347 -14.53 13.55 18.38
CA LEU A 347 -13.25 14.22 18.65
C LEU A 347 -13.24 15.65 18.13
N ALA A 348 -13.79 15.89 16.94
CA ALA A 348 -13.96 17.22 16.39
C ALA A 348 -14.76 18.11 17.35
N TYR A 349 -15.84 17.59 17.95
CA TYR A 349 -16.66 18.32 18.92
C TYR A 349 -15.87 18.68 20.17
N GLU A 350 -15.12 17.74 20.73
CA GLU A 350 -14.35 17.95 21.94
C GLU A 350 -13.25 19.01 21.74
N VAL A 351 -12.52 18.94 20.63
CA VAL A 351 -11.52 19.96 20.27
C VAL A 351 -12.20 21.29 19.96
N ALA A 352 -13.32 21.26 19.24
CA ALA A 352 -14.07 22.44 18.86
C ALA A 352 -14.61 23.25 20.04
N LYS A 353 -15.18 22.58 21.04
CA LYS A 353 -15.87 23.22 22.17
C LYS A 353 -14.99 23.38 23.39
N HIS A 354 -14.04 22.48 23.60
CA HIS A 354 -13.29 22.39 24.85
C HIS A 354 -11.77 22.52 24.68
N ALA A 355 -11.26 22.65 23.44
CA ALA A 355 -9.83 22.77 23.15
C ALA A 355 -9.00 21.66 23.81
N ARG A 356 -9.55 20.44 23.87
CA ARG A 356 -8.90 19.24 24.37
C ARG A 356 -9.28 18.02 23.50
N PRO A 357 -8.42 16.99 23.42
CA PRO A 357 -7.07 16.93 23.98
C PRO A 357 -6.06 17.85 23.27
N PHE A 358 -6.48 18.59 22.24
CA PHE A 358 -5.64 19.51 21.47
C PHE A 358 -6.24 20.92 21.40
N SER A 359 -5.37 21.93 21.32
CA SER A 359 -5.77 23.32 21.06
C SER A 359 -5.89 23.59 19.56
N LYS A 360 -6.72 24.55 19.17
CA LYS A 360 -6.90 24.98 17.78
C LYS A 360 -5.90 26.08 17.39
N PRO A 361 -5.56 26.23 16.10
CA PRO A 361 -5.91 25.36 14.99
C PRO A 361 -5.14 24.03 15.02
N VAL A 362 -5.80 22.92 14.69
CA VAL A 362 -5.17 21.59 14.68
C VAL A 362 -5.67 20.69 13.56
N ALA A 363 -4.74 19.95 12.96
CA ALA A 363 -5.00 18.83 12.07
C ALA A 363 -4.76 17.50 12.82
N VAL A 364 -5.81 16.70 12.96
CA VAL A 364 -5.75 15.36 13.53
C VAL A 364 -5.65 14.37 12.38
N ILE A 365 -4.57 13.60 12.33
CA ILE A 365 -4.25 12.66 11.25
C ILE A 365 -4.35 11.24 11.79
N ALA A 366 -5.07 10.38 11.10
CA ALA A 366 -5.08 8.94 11.34
C ALA A 366 -4.86 8.22 10.03
N GLY A 367 -4.05 7.16 10.04
CA GLY A 367 -3.86 6.30 8.89
C GLY A 367 -3.94 4.84 9.27
N GLY A 368 -4.23 3.99 8.30
CA GLY A 368 -4.38 2.55 8.47
C GLY A 368 -5.32 1.99 7.41
N GLU A 369 -6.10 0.99 7.78
CA GLU A 369 -7.04 0.33 6.87
C GLU A 369 -8.30 -0.10 7.63
N THR A 370 -9.41 0.58 7.33
CA THR A 370 -10.74 0.22 7.86
C THR A 370 -11.41 -0.85 7.00
N HIS A 371 -12.47 -1.45 7.51
CA HIS A 371 -13.32 -2.36 6.74
C HIS A 371 -14.78 -1.89 6.76
N VAL A 372 -15.54 -2.39 5.80
CA VAL A 372 -16.98 -2.21 5.70
C VAL A 372 -17.64 -3.57 5.78
N LYS A 373 -18.56 -3.75 6.72
CA LYS A 373 -19.47 -4.89 6.71
C LYS A 373 -20.59 -4.62 5.69
N VAL A 374 -20.45 -5.19 4.51
CA VAL A 374 -21.42 -5.03 3.43
C VAL A 374 -22.71 -5.80 3.75
N THR A 375 -23.80 -5.06 3.91
CA THR A 375 -25.17 -5.59 4.11
C THR A 375 -26.15 -5.13 3.04
N GLY A 376 -25.84 -4.05 2.31
CA GLY A 376 -26.62 -3.55 1.18
C GLY A 376 -26.00 -3.84 -0.18
N ASN A 377 -26.66 -3.35 -1.23
CA ASN A 377 -26.23 -3.48 -2.64
C ASN A 377 -25.73 -2.15 -3.22
N GLY A 378 -25.39 -1.18 -2.36
CA GLY A 378 -24.94 0.14 -2.76
C GLY A 378 -23.54 0.17 -3.36
N ARG A 379 -23.15 1.35 -3.85
CA ARG A 379 -21.79 1.65 -4.29
C ARG A 379 -21.09 2.52 -3.24
N GLY A 380 -19.83 2.22 -2.96
CA GLY A 380 -19.04 2.95 -1.98
C GLY A 380 -17.75 2.27 -1.62
N GLY A 381 -17.09 2.84 -0.62
CA GLY A 381 -15.91 2.27 0.00
C GLY A 381 -15.76 2.74 1.44
N ARG A 382 -14.69 2.28 2.07
CA ARG A 382 -14.43 2.48 3.49
C ARG A 382 -14.13 3.94 3.84
N ASN A 383 -13.43 4.67 2.96
CA ASN A 383 -13.12 6.08 3.19
C ASN A 383 -14.36 6.95 3.05
N GLN A 384 -15.20 6.67 2.04
CA GLN A 384 -16.49 7.33 1.88
C GLN A 384 -17.45 6.97 3.03
N GLU A 385 -17.52 5.71 3.44
CA GLU A 385 -18.38 5.31 4.57
C GLU A 385 -17.98 6.01 5.88
N LEU A 386 -16.67 6.12 6.15
CA LEU A 386 -16.13 6.88 7.28
C LEU A 386 -16.52 8.35 7.21
N ALA A 387 -16.34 9.00 6.04
CA ALA A 387 -16.70 10.39 5.85
C ALA A 387 -18.21 10.64 6.04
N LEU A 388 -19.07 9.76 5.50
CA LEU A 388 -20.52 9.85 5.65
C LEU A 388 -20.95 9.67 7.12
N SER A 389 -20.38 8.69 7.82
CA SER A 389 -20.69 8.50 9.24
C SER A 389 -20.21 9.66 10.12
N SER A 390 -19.05 10.23 9.79
CA SER A 390 -18.58 11.47 10.42
C SER A 390 -19.56 12.62 10.17
N LEU A 391 -20.08 12.77 8.95
CA LEU A 391 -21.03 13.83 8.62
C LEU A 391 -22.36 13.70 9.38
N ILE A 392 -22.89 12.47 9.51
CA ILE A 392 -24.10 12.18 10.30
C ILE A 392 -23.89 12.61 11.76
N SER A 393 -22.76 12.20 12.34
CA SER A 393 -22.43 12.51 13.74
C SER A 393 -22.12 13.99 13.93
N ALA A 394 -21.53 14.65 12.93
CA ALA A 394 -21.20 16.08 12.94
C ALA A 394 -22.42 17.01 12.99
N ARG A 395 -23.67 16.51 12.90
CA ARG A 395 -24.87 17.29 13.24
C ARG A 395 -24.73 18.01 14.60
N MET A 396 -23.98 17.45 15.55
CA MET A 396 -23.70 18.06 16.86
C MET A 396 -22.77 19.30 16.82
N LEU A 397 -22.00 19.49 15.74
CA LEU A 397 -21.04 20.59 15.60
C LEU A 397 -21.70 21.92 15.21
N GLY A 398 -22.91 21.89 14.64
CA GLY A 398 -23.61 23.08 14.19
C GLY A 398 -22.78 23.89 13.18
N CYS A 399 -22.54 25.17 13.46
CA CYS A 399 -21.84 26.10 12.57
C CYS A 399 -20.32 26.19 12.78
N ILE A 400 -19.73 25.33 13.62
CA ILE A 400 -18.28 25.30 13.87
C ILE A 400 -17.51 25.08 12.57
N ASP A 401 -16.36 25.72 12.44
CA ASP A 401 -15.41 25.52 11.34
C ASP A 401 -14.64 24.21 11.54
N TRP A 402 -15.03 23.19 10.77
CA TRP A 402 -14.39 21.89 10.72
C TRP A 402 -14.44 21.35 9.30
N ALA A 403 -13.49 20.49 8.96
CA ALA A 403 -13.56 19.66 7.77
C ALA A 403 -12.87 18.33 8.03
N LEU A 404 -13.35 17.25 7.42
CA LEU A 404 -12.72 15.94 7.44
C LEU A 404 -12.55 15.46 6.01
N LEU A 405 -11.39 14.88 5.72
CA LEU A 405 -11.09 14.22 4.46
C LEU A 405 -10.62 12.80 4.77
N ALA A 406 -11.17 11.81 4.06
CA ALA A 406 -10.69 10.43 4.09
C ALA A 406 -10.38 9.97 2.67
N ILE A 407 -9.22 9.36 2.47
CA ILE A 407 -8.74 8.96 1.14
C ILE A 407 -7.91 7.68 1.17
N GLY A 408 -8.16 6.80 0.20
CA GLY A 408 -7.29 5.69 -0.17
C GLY A 408 -6.14 6.20 -1.01
N THR A 409 -4.91 5.97 -0.57
CA THR A 409 -3.70 6.49 -1.24
C THR A 409 -3.46 5.89 -2.62
N ASP A 410 -4.12 4.79 -2.97
CA ASP A 410 -4.09 4.17 -4.31
C ASP A 410 -5.08 4.82 -5.29
N GLY A 411 -5.96 5.68 -4.79
CA GLY A 411 -6.95 6.42 -5.56
C GLY A 411 -8.26 5.69 -5.80
N ILE A 412 -8.49 4.54 -5.14
CA ILE A 412 -9.70 3.72 -5.30
C ILE A 412 -10.28 3.37 -3.92
N ASP A 413 -11.55 3.66 -3.72
CA ASP A 413 -12.29 3.37 -2.50
C ASP A 413 -13.45 2.39 -2.79
N GLY A 414 -13.25 1.15 -2.37
CA GLY A 414 -14.22 0.06 -2.51
C GLY A 414 -14.55 -0.28 -3.95
N ASN A 415 -15.85 -0.35 -4.28
CA ASN A 415 -16.34 -0.61 -5.64
C ASN A 415 -16.68 0.68 -6.41
N SER A 416 -16.18 1.83 -5.94
CA SER A 416 -16.32 3.12 -6.60
C SER A 416 -15.08 3.46 -7.44
N MET A 417 -15.18 4.50 -8.28
CA MET A 417 -14.03 5.07 -9.00
C MET A 417 -13.41 6.26 -8.24
N ASN A 418 -13.88 6.50 -7.02
CA ASN A 418 -13.46 7.62 -6.18
C ASN A 418 -12.33 7.17 -5.26
N ALA A 419 -11.47 8.08 -4.85
CA ALA A 419 -10.43 7.82 -3.84
C ALA A 419 -10.95 7.96 -2.41
N GLY A 420 -12.08 8.63 -2.22
CA GLY A 420 -12.64 8.93 -0.91
C GLY A 420 -13.63 10.09 -0.96
N ALA A 421 -13.68 10.88 0.11
CA ALA A 421 -14.57 12.05 0.21
C ALA A 421 -14.01 13.12 1.16
N ILE A 422 -14.49 14.35 0.97
CA ILE A 422 -14.29 15.48 1.88
C ILE A 422 -15.65 15.93 2.43
N VAL A 423 -15.72 16.21 3.72
CA VAL A 423 -16.96 16.61 4.40
C VAL A 423 -16.71 17.79 5.31
N ASP A 424 -17.69 18.69 5.38
CA ASP A 424 -17.70 19.83 6.29
C ASP A 424 -19.15 20.28 6.58
N LYS A 425 -19.28 21.44 7.25
CA LYS A 425 -20.59 22.04 7.53
C LYS A 425 -21.41 22.34 6.27
N VAL A 426 -20.76 22.63 5.14
CA VAL A 426 -21.44 22.94 3.86
C VAL A 426 -21.97 21.68 3.21
N THR A 427 -21.23 20.57 3.28
CA THR A 427 -21.76 19.25 2.89
C THR A 427 -23.01 18.91 3.69
N LEU A 428 -23.01 19.15 5.01
CA LEU A 428 -24.15 18.87 5.88
C LEU A 428 -25.37 19.71 5.49
N SER A 429 -25.20 21.02 5.32
CA SER A 429 -26.27 21.92 4.90
C SER A 429 -26.82 21.55 3.51
N SER A 430 -25.95 21.18 2.57
CA SER A 430 -26.35 20.71 1.24
C SER A 430 -27.18 19.43 1.30
N ALA A 431 -26.76 18.45 2.09
CA ALA A 431 -27.49 17.18 2.25
C ALA A 431 -28.90 17.40 2.82
N ILE A 432 -29.02 18.28 3.82
CA ILE A 432 -30.31 18.65 4.42
C ILE A 432 -31.19 19.40 3.41
N ALA A 433 -30.64 20.37 2.69
CA ALA A 433 -31.38 21.17 1.70
C ALA A 433 -31.90 20.31 0.53
N GLN A 434 -31.17 19.27 0.15
CA GLN A 434 -31.57 18.31 -0.88
C GLN A 434 -32.49 17.20 -0.37
N GLY A 435 -32.76 17.13 0.94
CA GLY A 435 -33.60 16.09 1.54
C GLY A 435 -32.97 14.69 1.49
N LEU A 436 -31.64 14.58 1.49
CA LEU A 436 -30.95 13.29 1.44
C LEU A 436 -31.02 12.57 2.80
N ASP A 437 -31.47 11.33 2.78
CA ASP A 437 -31.46 10.44 3.96
C ASP A 437 -30.08 9.81 4.15
N MET A 438 -29.20 10.52 4.84
CA MET A 438 -27.83 10.07 5.12
C MET A 438 -27.78 8.70 5.82
N ASP A 439 -28.70 8.46 6.75
CA ASP A 439 -28.78 7.24 7.53
C ASP A 439 -29.16 6.04 6.63
N TYR A 440 -30.08 6.24 5.66
CA TYR A 440 -30.39 5.26 4.62
C TYR A 440 -29.20 4.96 3.70
N TYR A 441 -28.49 6.00 3.20
CA TYR A 441 -27.31 5.79 2.36
C TYR A 441 -26.22 4.98 3.07
N LEU A 442 -26.01 5.24 4.37
CA LEU A 442 -25.07 4.48 5.19
C LEU A 442 -25.53 3.03 5.41
N ALA A 443 -26.82 2.81 5.72
CA ALA A 443 -27.38 1.48 5.95
C ALA A 443 -27.34 0.58 4.71
N CYS A 444 -27.51 1.15 3.52
CA CYS A 444 -27.47 0.43 2.25
C CYS A 444 -26.06 0.31 1.64
N ASN A 445 -25.00 0.71 2.37
CA ASN A 445 -23.61 0.80 1.89
C ASN A 445 -23.49 1.57 0.55
N ASN A 446 -24.25 2.66 0.41
CA ASN A 446 -24.31 3.47 -0.81
C ASN A 446 -23.63 4.84 -0.64
N SER A 447 -22.48 4.88 0.05
CA SER A 447 -21.76 6.14 0.34
C SER A 447 -21.33 6.88 -0.94
N ALA A 448 -20.96 6.17 -2.02
CA ALA A 448 -20.67 6.83 -3.29
C ALA A 448 -21.89 7.56 -3.86
N GLY A 449 -23.06 6.92 -3.83
CA GLY A 449 -24.31 7.54 -4.31
C GLY A 449 -24.67 8.81 -3.53
N PHE A 450 -24.39 8.84 -2.22
CA PHE A 450 -24.53 10.05 -1.42
C PHE A 450 -23.57 11.15 -1.88
N PHE A 451 -22.27 10.85 -1.98
CA PHE A 451 -21.26 11.85 -2.34
C PHE A 451 -21.33 12.33 -3.78
N ASP A 452 -21.88 11.52 -4.70
CA ASP A 452 -22.22 11.96 -6.06
C ASP A 452 -23.32 13.03 -6.02
N ALA A 453 -24.37 12.84 -5.20
CA ALA A 453 -25.47 13.80 -5.08
C ALA A 453 -25.00 15.14 -4.48
N VAL A 454 -24.11 15.10 -3.49
CA VAL A 454 -23.52 16.31 -2.90
C VAL A 454 -22.24 16.78 -3.60
N ASN A 455 -21.74 16.11 -4.65
CA ASN A 455 -20.50 16.46 -5.37
C ASN A 455 -19.24 16.61 -4.47
N ASP A 456 -19.12 15.77 -3.45
CA ASP A 456 -18.02 15.82 -2.46
C ASP A 456 -17.12 14.56 -2.47
N SER A 457 -17.27 13.72 -3.49
CA SER A 457 -16.34 12.62 -3.80
C SER A 457 -14.97 13.16 -4.22
N ILE A 458 -13.88 12.54 -3.79
CA ILE A 458 -12.53 12.86 -4.27
C ILE A 458 -12.17 11.94 -5.42
N ILE A 459 -11.77 12.49 -6.56
CA ILE A 459 -11.43 11.73 -7.77
C ILE A 459 -9.96 11.96 -8.11
N THR A 460 -9.16 10.89 -8.05
CA THR A 460 -7.74 10.94 -8.42
C THR A 460 -7.37 10.06 -9.60
N GLY A 461 -8.17 9.03 -9.90
CA GLY A 461 -7.67 7.90 -10.67
C GLY A 461 -6.54 7.17 -9.93
N ALA A 462 -5.84 6.27 -10.61
CA ALA A 462 -4.74 5.51 -10.01
C ALA A 462 -3.55 6.43 -9.70
N THR A 463 -3.12 6.47 -8.44
CA THR A 463 -2.00 7.34 -7.99
C THR A 463 -0.61 6.73 -8.26
N GLY A 464 -0.56 5.43 -8.55
CA GLY A 464 0.69 4.69 -8.77
C GLY A 464 1.40 4.20 -7.49
N THR A 465 0.78 4.35 -6.31
CA THR A 465 1.28 3.85 -5.02
C THR A 465 0.12 3.27 -4.20
N ASN A 466 0.42 2.58 -3.10
CA ASN A 466 -0.59 2.16 -2.12
C ASN A 466 0.07 2.08 -0.74
N LEU A 467 -0.32 2.99 0.14
CA LEU A 467 0.09 3.06 1.55
C LEU A 467 -1.16 3.03 2.45
N ASN A 468 -2.23 2.35 2.02
CA ASN A 468 -3.54 2.27 2.66
C ASN A 468 -4.25 3.63 2.75
N ASP A 469 -5.05 3.84 3.80
CA ASP A 469 -5.93 5.00 3.97
C ASP A 469 -5.31 6.08 4.86
N VAL A 470 -5.65 7.34 4.56
CA VAL A 470 -5.34 8.50 5.43
C VAL A 470 -6.62 9.31 5.65
N VAL A 471 -6.88 9.64 6.92
CA VAL A 471 -7.97 10.49 7.38
C VAL A 471 -7.37 11.71 8.05
N ILE A 472 -7.84 12.89 7.65
CA ILE A 472 -7.40 14.17 8.17
C ILE A 472 -8.62 14.96 8.62
N LEU A 473 -8.69 15.26 9.92
CA LEU A 473 -9.68 16.13 10.52
C LEU A 473 -9.03 17.47 10.85
N LEU A 474 -9.54 18.55 10.27
CA LEU A 474 -9.08 19.92 10.50
C LEU A 474 -10.12 20.67 11.34
N ILE A 475 -9.67 21.28 12.43
CA ILE A 475 -10.45 22.21 13.25
C ILE A 475 -9.67 23.52 13.34
N LEU A 476 -10.30 24.64 12.93
CA LEU A 476 -9.68 25.97 12.92
C LEU A 476 -10.05 26.82 14.14
#